data_AF-A0A0V7ZYH7-F1
#
_entry.id   AF-A0A0V7ZYH7-F1
#
_cell.length_a   1.000
_cell.length_b   1.000
_cell.length_c   1.000
_cell.angle_alpha   90.00
_cell.angle_beta   90.00
_cell.angle_gamma   90.00
#
_symmetry.space_group_name_H-M   'P 1'
#
loop_
_entity.id
_entity.type
_entity.pdbx_description
1 polymer ?
#
loop_
_entity_poly.entity_id
_entity_poly.type
_entity_poly.pdbx_seq_one_letter_code
_entity_poly.pdbx_strand_id
1 'polypeptide(L)'
;MLDLSCGLIVYAINIDELASIYGSGDQKLISWVQQRCHKRIVKYNREFSLLIEHGAPSLLEALEEIIRGETLNQKYGAIYAYAIELYCEVFQQDFLNNAPFYPCSYKWLQEVDFALEELGIVKEFRLVKLIDGSLPLPIPSVQNFPAFGYITNNIAYQAFEEIKNQDYIGADNTITEAIGTIKQWLNYVGKRFDSLAPVGLVGFYH
;
A
#
# COMPACT_ATOMS: atom_id res chain seq x y z
N MET A 1 -15.70 11.29 -11.85
CA MET A 1 -16.73 10.51 -11.16
C MET A 1 -16.04 9.21 -10.79
N LEU A 2 -15.40 9.16 -9.62
CA LEU A 2 -14.76 7.93 -9.12
C LEU A 2 -15.88 7.09 -8.51
N ASP A 3 -15.97 5.84 -8.96
CA ASP A 3 -17.10 4.93 -8.75
C ASP A 3 -17.14 4.42 -7.31
N LEU A 4 -18.34 4.11 -6.79
CA LEU A 4 -18.59 3.65 -5.42
C LEU A 4 -18.11 2.20 -5.14
N SER A 5 -17.25 1.66 -6.01
CA SER A 5 -16.68 0.30 -5.92
C SER A 5 -15.20 0.28 -5.55
N CYS A 6 -14.57 1.46 -5.45
CA CYS A 6 -13.16 1.58 -5.14
C CYS A 6 -12.85 1.43 -3.65
N GLY A 7 -11.63 1.07 -3.29
CA GLY A 7 -11.22 1.02 -1.88
C GLY A 7 -9.72 1.00 -1.66
N LEU A 8 -9.30 1.48 -0.49
CA LEU A 8 -7.90 1.60 -0.10
C LEU A 8 -7.51 0.40 0.76
N ILE A 9 -6.50 -0.33 0.32
CA ILE A 9 -5.85 -1.40 1.06
C ILE A 9 -4.48 -0.90 1.55
N VAL A 10 -4.28 -0.93 2.86
CA VAL A 10 -3.04 -0.51 3.51
C VAL A 10 -2.30 -1.71 4.11
N TYR A 11 -1.00 -1.75 3.86
CA TYR A 11 -0.04 -2.72 4.37
C TYR A 11 0.98 -2.02 5.27
N ALA A 12 1.39 -2.67 6.36
CA ALA A 12 2.53 -2.23 7.16
C ALA A 12 3.79 -3.01 6.76
N ILE A 13 4.76 -2.33 6.12
CA ILE A 13 5.94 -2.95 5.50
C ILE A 13 7.20 -2.19 5.90
N ASN A 14 8.33 -2.89 6.01
CA ASN A 14 9.64 -2.25 6.10
C ASN A 14 9.95 -1.55 4.76
N ILE A 15 9.93 -0.22 4.78
CA ILE A 15 10.07 0.62 3.57
C ILE A 15 11.47 0.48 2.96
N ASP A 16 12.51 0.33 3.79
CA ASP A 16 13.88 0.15 3.32
C ASP A 16 14.07 -1.22 2.69
N GLU A 17 13.48 -2.27 3.26
CA GLU A 17 13.44 -3.60 2.63
C GLU A 17 12.70 -3.55 1.30
N LEU A 18 11.54 -2.92 1.23
CA LEU A 18 10.79 -2.74 -0.02
C LEU A 18 11.61 -1.98 -1.06
N ALA A 19 12.32 -0.92 -0.68
CA ALA A 19 13.21 -0.19 -1.58
C ALA A 19 14.33 -1.10 -2.11
N SER A 20 14.89 -1.94 -1.23
CA SER A 20 16.04 -2.78 -1.52
C SER A 20 15.77 -3.94 -2.47
N ILE A 21 14.50 -4.31 -2.70
CA ILE A 21 14.20 -5.45 -3.58
C ILE A 21 14.60 -5.16 -5.03
N TYR A 22 14.53 -3.90 -5.47
CA TYR A 22 14.84 -3.53 -6.84
C TYR A 22 16.31 -3.76 -7.16
N GLY A 23 16.59 -4.65 -8.11
CA GLY A 23 17.97 -5.03 -8.46
C GLY A 23 18.69 -5.88 -7.40
N SER A 24 17.99 -6.40 -6.39
CA SER A 24 18.57 -7.29 -5.37
C SER A 24 19.04 -8.65 -5.91
N GLY A 25 18.40 -9.13 -6.99
CA GLY A 25 18.60 -10.47 -7.53
C GLY A 25 18.09 -11.60 -6.62
N ASP A 26 17.31 -11.32 -5.56
CA ASP A 26 16.84 -12.33 -4.62
C ASP A 26 15.76 -13.24 -5.22
N GLN A 27 16.19 -14.34 -5.84
CA GLN A 27 15.30 -15.34 -6.43
C GLN A 27 14.48 -16.13 -5.39
N LYS A 28 14.89 -16.13 -4.11
CA LYS A 28 14.13 -16.81 -3.05
C LYS A 28 12.85 -16.05 -2.73
N LEU A 29 12.89 -14.72 -2.82
CA LEU A 29 11.72 -13.85 -2.66
C LEU A 29 10.62 -14.22 -3.66
N ILE A 30 10.97 -14.41 -4.94
CA ILE A 30 10.04 -14.80 -6.01
C ILE A 30 9.37 -16.13 -5.66
N SER A 31 10.17 -17.11 -5.24
CA SER A 31 9.68 -18.43 -4.85
C SER A 31 8.70 -18.35 -3.66
N TRP A 32 8.99 -17.50 -2.67
CA TRP A 32 8.10 -17.29 -1.53
C TRP A 32 6.78 -16.62 -1.91
N VAL A 33 6.82 -15.60 -2.76
CA VAL A 33 5.60 -14.93 -3.23
C VAL A 33 4.77 -15.89 -4.06
N GLN A 34 5.38 -16.66 -4.97
CA GLN A 34 4.68 -17.65 -5.77
C GLN A 34 3.94 -18.68 -4.91
N GLN A 35 4.57 -19.19 -3.85
CA GLN A 35 3.98 -20.19 -2.96
C GLN A 35 2.83 -19.63 -2.14
N ARG A 36 2.97 -18.42 -1.58
CA ARG A 36 1.95 -17.82 -0.70
C ARG A 36 0.79 -17.19 -1.46
N CYS A 37 1.03 -16.63 -2.64
CA CYS A 37 0.04 -15.90 -3.42
C CYS A 37 -0.43 -16.65 -4.68
N HIS A 38 -0.21 -17.96 -4.78
CA HIS A 38 -0.53 -18.74 -5.99
C HIS A 38 -1.95 -18.47 -6.54
N LYS A 39 -2.97 -18.49 -5.66
CA LYS A 39 -4.37 -18.23 -6.06
C LYS A 39 -4.58 -16.82 -6.61
N ARG A 40 -3.97 -15.80 -5.99
CA ARG A 40 -4.05 -14.41 -6.48
C ARG A 40 -3.33 -14.24 -7.81
N ILE A 41 -2.13 -14.82 -7.96
CA ILE A 41 -1.37 -14.80 -9.21
C ILE A 41 -2.19 -15.42 -10.35
N VAL A 42 -2.79 -16.60 -10.14
CA VAL A 42 -3.65 -17.25 -11.14
C VAL A 42 -4.87 -16.38 -11.49
N LYS A 43 -5.50 -15.76 -10.49
CA LYS A 43 -6.63 -14.85 -10.70
C LYS A 43 -6.24 -13.65 -11.57
N TYR A 44 -5.20 -12.90 -11.18
CA TYR A 44 -4.79 -11.71 -11.92
C TYR A 44 -4.23 -12.03 -13.31
N ASN A 45 -3.48 -13.13 -13.47
CA ASN A 45 -3.02 -13.53 -14.81
C ASN A 45 -4.20 -13.86 -15.73
N ARG A 46 -5.32 -14.36 -15.19
CA ARG A 46 -6.55 -14.53 -15.97
C ARG A 46 -7.21 -13.19 -16.29
N GLU A 47 -7.27 -12.27 -15.33
CA GLU A 47 -7.82 -10.92 -15.55
C GLU A 47 -7.00 -10.11 -16.57
N PHE A 48 -5.67 -10.31 -16.59
CA PHE A 48 -4.75 -9.65 -17.52
C PHE A 48 -4.40 -10.49 -18.75
N SER A 49 -5.11 -11.58 -19.03
CA SER A 49 -4.71 -12.53 -20.09
C SER A 49 -4.54 -11.83 -21.45
N LEU A 50 -5.45 -10.91 -21.79
CA LEU A 50 -5.35 -10.12 -23.02
C LEU A 50 -4.11 -9.22 -23.03
N LEU A 51 -3.76 -8.57 -21.91
CA LEU A 51 -2.55 -7.75 -21.85
C LEU A 51 -1.30 -8.61 -22.01
N ILE A 52 -1.29 -9.78 -21.37
CA ILE A 52 -0.18 -10.75 -21.45
C ILE A 52 -0.01 -11.26 -22.89
N GLU A 53 -1.09 -11.61 -23.58
CA GLU A 53 -1.09 -11.98 -25.01
C GLU A 53 -0.52 -10.86 -25.90
N HIS A 54 -0.66 -9.60 -25.49
CA HIS A 54 -0.10 -8.42 -26.17
C HIS A 54 1.27 -7.99 -25.62
N GLY A 55 1.96 -8.88 -24.92
CA GLY A 55 3.36 -8.71 -24.49
C GLY A 55 3.52 -7.99 -23.15
N ALA A 56 2.49 -7.95 -22.30
CA ALA A 56 2.67 -7.59 -20.91
C ALA A 56 3.25 -8.77 -20.10
N PRO A 57 4.06 -8.51 -19.07
CA PRO A 57 4.48 -9.56 -18.17
C PRO A 57 3.28 -10.08 -17.36
N SER A 58 3.33 -11.35 -16.96
CA SER A 58 2.52 -11.85 -15.85
C SER A 58 2.93 -11.20 -14.53
N LEU A 59 2.13 -11.33 -13.47
CA LEU A 59 2.50 -10.75 -12.16
C LEU A 59 3.82 -11.29 -11.61
N LEU A 60 4.11 -12.57 -11.85
CA LEU A 60 5.35 -13.16 -11.36
C LEU A 60 6.54 -12.62 -12.18
N GLU A 61 6.44 -12.60 -13.51
CA GLU A 61 7.47 -12.01 -14.39
C GLU A 61 7.73 -10.54 -14.06
N ALA A 62 6.68 -9.76 -13.82
CA ALA A 62 6.82 -8.36 -13.39
C ALA A 62 7.60 -8.23 -12.06
N LEU A 63 7.34 -9.11 -11.09
CA LEU A 63 8.12 -9.16 -9.85
C LEU A 63 9.58 -9.59 -10.11
N GLU A 64 9.82 -10.53 -11.03
CA GLU A 64 11.18 -10.92 -11.40
C GLU A 64 11.97 -9.78 -12.04
N GLU A 65 11.35 -9.04 -12.97
CA GLU A 65 11.95 -7.88 -13.64
C GLU A 65 12.33 -6.79 -12.61
N ILE A 66 11.47 -6.52 -11.64
CA ILE A 66 11.75 -5.61 -10.52
C ILE A 66 12.97 -6.10 -9.72
N ILE A 67 12.97 -7.37 -9.31
CA ILE A 67 14.05 -7.94 -8.49
C ILE A 67 15.38 -8.00 -9.23
N ARG A 68 15.37 -8.21 -10.54
CA ARG A 68 16.57 -8.15 -11.38
C ARG A 68 17.02 -6.72 -11.69
N GLY A 69 16.18 -5.72 -11.41
CA GLY A 69 16.48 -4.31 -11.71
C GLY A 69 16.45 -4.03 -13.21
N GLU A 70 15.57 -4.70 -13.94
CA GLU A 70 15.45 -4.56 -15.39
C GLU A 70 14.77 -3.23 -15.77
N THR A 71 14.89 -2.86 -17.05
CA THR A 71 14.16 -1.71 -17.60
C THR A 71 12.69 -2.06 -17.73
N LEU A 72 11.87 -1.52 -16.83
CA LEU A 72 10.45 -1.83 -16.76
C LEU A 72 9.65 -1.16 -17.88
N ASN A 73 8.72 -1.91 -18.47
CA ASN A 73 7.90 -1.41 -19.57
C ASN A 73 6.87 -0.39 -19.09
N GLN A 74 7.03 0.86 -19.50
CA GLN A 74 6.22 1.97 -19.02
C GLN A 74 4.72 1.84 -19.31
N LYS A 75 4.34 1.03 -20.31
CA LYS A 75 2.94 0.78 -20.66
C LYS A 75 2.20 -0.06 -19.60
N TYR A 76 2.92 -0.84 -18.81
CA TYR A 76 2.34 -1.88 -17.94
C TYR A 76 2.48 -1.57 -16.45
N GLY A 77 2.51 -0.28 -16.07
CA GLY A 77 2.62 0.18 -14.67
C GLY A 77 1.65 -0.52 -13.71
N ALA A 78 0.41 -0.77 -14.14
CA ALA A 78 -0.59 -1.43 -13.30
C ALA A 78 -0.18 -2.85 -12.87
N ILE A 79 0.46 -3.59 -13.78
CA ILE A 79 0.93 -4.96 -13.52
C ILE A 79 2.09 -4.94 -12.52
N TYR A 80 3.02 -3.99 -12.66
CA TYR A 80 4.10 -3.81 -11.68
C TYR A 80 3.56 -3.38 -10.31
N ALA A 81 2.53 -2.53 -10.26
CA ALA A 81 1.90 -2.15 -9.00
C ALA A 81 1.24 -3.34 -8.30
N TYR A 82 0.47 -4.17 -9.03
CA TYR A 82 -0.08 -5.42 -8.48
C TYR A 82 1.01 -6.43 -8.06
N ALA A 83 2.14 -6.48 -8.76
CA ALA A 83 3.27 -7.32 -8.37
C ALA A 83 3.88 -6.88 -7.02
N ILE A 84 3.97 -5.56 -6.77
CA ILE A 84 4.40 -5.05 -5.46
C ILE A 84 3.33 -5.25 -4.39
N GLU A 85 2.04 -5.13 -4.71
CA GLU A 85 0.98 -5.45 -3.75
C GLU A 85 1.08 -6.90 -3.26
N LEU A 86 1.38 -7.86 -4.15
CA LEU A 86 1.63 -9.25 -3.77
C LEU A 86 2.83 -9.37 -2.82
N TYR A 87 3.90 -8.62 -3.05
CA TYR A 87 5.03 -8.55 -2.12
C TYR A 87 4.56 -8.04 -0.76
N CYS A 88 3.84 -6.92 -0.72
CA CYS A 88 3.33 -6.35 0.53
C CYS A 88 2.44 -7.34 1.31
N GLU A 89 1.55 -8.07 0.63
CA GLU A 89 0.71 -9.09 1.26
C GLU A 89 1.53 -10.23 1.90
N VAL A 90 2.63 -10.64 1.27
CA VAL A 90 3.47 -11.74 1.74
C VAL A 90 4.37 -11.36 2.90
N PHE A 91 4.86 -10.12 2.89
CA PHE A 91 5.86 -9.64 3.85
C PHE A 91 5.28 -8.78 4.97
N GLN A 92 3.99 -8.42 4.89
CA GLN A 92 3.25 -7.96 6.05
C GLN A 92 3.20 -9.07 7.10
N GLN A 93 3.67 -8.77 8.32
CA GLN A 93 3.69 -9.77 9.39
C GLN A 93 2.30 -9.97 10.01
N ASP A 94 1.54 -8.89 10.18
CA ASP A 94 0.19 -8.93 10.74
C ASP A 94 -0.79 -8.12 9.91
N PHE A 95 -1.98 -8.67 9.71
CA PHE A 95 -3.05 -8.06 8.95
C PHE A 95 -3.51 -6.73 9.59
N LEU A 96 -3.58 -5.69 8.78
CA LEU A 96 -4.21 -4.42 9.14
C LEU A 96 -5.69 -4.46 8.75
N ASN A 97 -6.58 -4.02 9.64
CA ASN A 97 -7.99 -3.88 9.32
C ASN A 97 -8.19 -2.76 8.28
N ASN A 98 -8.70 -3.10 7.09
CA ASN A 98 -8.99 -2.13 6.03
C ASN A 98 -10.50 -1.91 5.80
N ALA A 99 -11.37 -2.51 6.62
CA ALA A 99 -12.81 -2.58 6.34
C ALA A 99 -13.49 -1.21 6.14
N PRO A 100 -13.20 -0.15 6.93
CA PRO A 100 -13.83 1.17 6.72
C PRO A 100 -13.39 1.88 5.44
N PHE A 101 -12.33 1.38 4.80
CA PHE A 101 -11.76 1.92 3.57
C PHE A 101 -12.21 1.13 2.33
N TYR A 102 -13.24 0.29 2.45
CA TYR A 102 -13.82 -0.45 1.33
C TYR A 102 -15.36 -0.61 1.44
N PRO A 103 -16.15 -0.04 0.51
CA PRO A 103 -15.74 0.92 -0.52
C PRO A 103 -15.48 2.32 0.07
N CYS A 104 -14.57 3.08 -0.52
CA CYS A 104 -14.38 4.49 -0.21
C CYS A 104 -14.05 5.32 -1.45
N SER A 105 -14.39 6.61 -1.42
CA SER A 105 -14.09 7.55 -2.50
C SER A 105 -12.86 8.40 -2.16
N TYR A 106 -12.14 8.86 -3.19
CA TYR A 106 -11.06 9.84 -3.02
C TYR A 106 -11.51 11.07 -2.21
N LYS A 107 -12.70 11.61 -2.49
CA LYS A 107 -13.24 12.76 -1.75
C LYS A 107 -13.42 12.45 -0.26
N TRP A 108 -13.93 11.27 0.06
CA TRP A 108 -14.09 10.86 1.46
C TRP A 108 -12.73 10.66 2.15
N LEU A 109 -11.70 10.17 1.45
CA LEU A 109 -10.33 10.13 2.01
C LEU A 109 -9.81 11.53 2.36
N GLN A 110 -10.15 12.55 1.57
CA GLN A 110 -9.81 13.95 1.89
C GLN A 110 -10.56 14.46 3.15
N GLU A 111 -11.80 14.02 3.37
CA GLU A 111 -12.57 14.34 4.57
C GLU A 111 -11.96 13.69 5.81
N VAL A 112 -11.46 12.45 5.71
CA VAL A 112 -10.69 11.79 6.78
C VAL A 112 -9.37 12.52 7.04
N ASP A 113 -8.68 12.96 5.99
CA ASP A 113 -7.46 13.77 6.10
C ASP A 113 -7.68 15.12 6.79
N PHE A 114 -8.82 15.75 6.55
CA PHE A 114 -9.22 16.96 7.26
C PHE A 114 -9.44 16.68 8.76
N ALA A 115 -10.09 15.58 9.11
CA ALA A 115 -10.26 15.19 10.51
C ALA A 115 -8.91 14.87 11.20
N LEU A 116 -7.96 14.25 10.50
CA LEU A 116 -6.60 14.05 11.01
C LEU A 116 -5.89 15.39 11.26
N GLU A 117 -6.10 16.38 10.40
CA GLU A 117 -5.55 17.72 10.59
C GLU A 117 -6.14 18.43 11.81
N GLU A 118 -7.45 18.33 12.03
CA GLU A 118 -8.11 18.88 13.22
C GLU A 118 -7.61 18.24 14.52
N LEU A 119 -7.21 16.97 14.47
CA LEU A 119 -6.54 16.25 15.57
C LEU A 119 -5.07 16.65 15.78
N GLY A 120 -4.55 17.56 14.95
CA GLY A 120 -3.17 18.02 15.00
C GLY A 120 -2.17 16.98 14.52
N ILE A 121 -2.60 15.97 13.75
CA ILE A 121 -1.70 14.96 13.19
C ILE A 121 -0.82 15.59 12.10
N VAL A 122 0.47 15.29 12.15
CA VAL A 122 1.52 15.76 11.26
C VAL A 122 1.04 15.80 9.81
N LYS A 123 1.21 16.95 9.15
CA LYS A 123 0.70 17.21 7.78
C LYS A 123 1.25 16.23 6.74
N GLU A 124 2.38 15.61 7.03
CA GLU A 124 3.00 14.62 6.17
C GLU A 124 2.25 13.28 6.18
N PHE A 125 1.48 12.97 7.24
CA PHE A 125 0.62 11.80 7.33
C PHE A 125 -0.77 12.13 6.77
N ARG A 126 -1.00 11.73 5.51
CA ARG A 126 -2.28 11.93 4.80
C ARG A 126 -2.60 10.70 3.97
N LEU A 127 -3.84 10.22 4.04
CA LEU A 127 -4.32 9.07 3.28
C LEU A 127 -4.22 9.29 1.78
N VAL A 128 -4.42 10.52 1.30
CA VAL A 128 -4.22 10.79 -0.14
C VAL A 128 -2.78 10.53 -0.61
N LYS A 129 -1.78 10.54 0.27
CA LYS A 129 -0.40 10.16 -0.09
C LYS A 129 -0.22 8.65 -0.26
N LEU A 130 -1.15 7.84 0.23
CA LEU A 130 -1.15 6.39 0.01
C LEU A 130 -1.72 6.01 -1.36
N ILE A 131 -2.17 6.99 -2.17
CA ILE A 131 -2.78 6.75 -3.48
C ILE A 131 -2.20 7.66 -4.58
N ASP A 132 -1.85 8.91 -4.26
CA ASP A 132 -1.25 9.88 -5.18
C ASP A 132 0.26 10.02 -4.96
N GLY A 133 0.89 8.96 -4.45
CA GLY A 133 2.30 8.93 -4.10
C GLY A 133 3.19 8.32 -5.19
N SER A 134 4.43 8.03 -4.80
CA SER A 134 5.29 7.07 -5.48
C SER A 134 5.43 5.82 -4.61
N LEU A 135 6.18 4.81 -5.05
CA LEU A 135 6.71 3.77 -4.18
C LEU A 135 8.19 4.06 -3.86
N PRO A 136 8.79 3.44 -2.83
CA PRO A 136 10.21 3.59 -2.54
C PRO A 136 11.10 2.79 -3.51
N LEU A 137 10.60 2.47 -4.71
CA LEU A 137 11.32 1.81 -5.79
C LEU A 137 10.83 2.33 -7.16
N PRO A 138 11.67 2.28 -8.21
CA PRO A 138 11.33 2.85 -9.51
C PRO A 138 10.40 1.91 -10.29
N ILE A 139 9.09 2.04 -10.11
CA ILE A 139 8.09 1.40 -10.98
C ILE A 139 7.43 2.42 -11.92
N PRO A 140 6.94 1.98 -13.10
CA PRO A 140 6.23 2.88 -14.00
C PRO A 140 4.99 3.50 -13.34
N SER A 141 4.68 4.74 -13.71
CA SER A 141 3.45 5.41 -13.31
C SER A 141 2.21 4.65 -13.79
N VAL A 142 1.15 4.64 -12.98
CA VAL A 142 -0.14 4.05 -13.35
C VAL A 142 -1.08 5.15 -13.83
N GLN A 143 -1.74 4.92 -14.96
CA GLN A 143 -2.77 5.84 -15.48
C GLN A 143 -4.17 5.54 -14.95
N ASN A 144 -4.41 4.30 -14.51
CA ASN A 144 -5.70 3.81 -14.03
C ASN A 144 -5.56 3.32 -12.59
N PHE A 145 -5.59 1.99 -12.38
CA PHE A 145 -5.52 1.35 -11.08
C PHE A 145 -4.52 0.18 -11.07
N PRO A 146 -3.95 -0.17 -9.91
CA PRO A 146 -4.14 0.51 -8.64
C PRO A 146 -3.34 1.81 -8.57
N ALA A 147 -3.94 2.84 -7.98
CA ALA A 147 -3.20 4.00 -7.51
C ALA A 147 -2.46 3.62 -6.23
N PHE A 148 -1.30 4.21 -5.95
CA PHE A 148 -0.45 3.74 -4.87
C PHE A 148 0.39 4.85 -4.24
N GLY A 149 0.89 4.57 -3.05
CA GLY A 149 1.75 5.48 -2.33
C GLY A 149 2.27 4.87 -1.04
N TYR A 150 3.11 5.61 -0.34
CA TYR A 150 3.61 5.17 0.96
C TYR A 150 3.81 6.35 1.92
N ILE A 151 3.80 6.01 3.20
CA ILE A 151 4.20 6.84 4.31
C ILE A 151 5.41 6.16 4.97
N THR A 152 6.50 6.90 5.16
CA THR A 152 7.71 6.37 5.78
C THR A 152 7.46 5.96 7.24
N ASN A 153 8.32 5.08 7.75
CA ASN A 153 8.32 4.66 9.15
C ASN A 153 8.35 5.86 10.13
N ASN A 154 9.20 6.86 9.88
CA ASN A 154 9.33 8.04 10.75
C ASN A 154 8.06 8.89 10.79
N ILE A 155 7.42 9.14 9.64
CA ILE A 155 6.18 9.92 9.59
C ILE A 155 5.03 9.15 10.23
N ALA A 156 4.92 7.84 9.95
CA ALA A 156 3.92 7.00 10.58
C ALA A 156 4.12 6.92 12.11
N TYR A 157 5.36 6.80 12.58
CA TYR A 157 5.65 6.79 14.01
C TYR A 157 5.37 8.14 14.69
N GLN A 158 5.70 9.25 14.04
CA GLN A 158 5.34 10.57 14.54
C GLN A 158 3.81 10.70 14.70
N ALA A 159 3.04 10.30 13.68
CA ALA A 159 1.58 10.29 13.76
C ALA A 159 1.06 9.38 14.88
N PHE A 160 1.72 8.23 15.12
CA PHE A 160 1.43 7.36 16.26
C PHE A 160 1.62 8.08 17.60
N GLU A 161 2.77 8.74 17.80
CA GLU A 161 3.06 9.47 19.04
C GLU A 161 2.04 10.58 19.31
N GLU A 162 1.56 11.24 18.25
CA GLU A 162 0.54 12.29 18.33
C GLU A 162 -0.86 11.72 18.65
N ILE A 163 -1.27 10.60 18.04
CA ILE A 163 -2.63 10.07 18.17
C ILE A 163 -2.85 9.08 19.32
N LYS A 164 -1.80 8.42 19.84
CA LYS A 164 -1.93 7.24 20.73
C LYS A 164 -2.81 7.47 21.96
N ASN A 165 -2.78 8.67 22.52
CA ASN A 165 -3.53 9.07 23.72
C ASN A 165 -4.76 9.94 23.41
N GLN A 166 -5.09 10.15 22.14
CA GLN A 166 -6.23 10.95 21.72
C GLN A 166 -7.42 10.05 21.41
N ASP A 167 -8.61 10.47 21.83
CA ASP A 167 -9.87 9.91 21.36
C ASP A 167 -10.49 10.88 20.37
N TYR A 168 -11.07 10.35 19.30
CA TYR A 168 -11.80 11.14 18.32
C TYR A 168 -13.26 10.71 18.31
N ILE A 169 -14.15 11.66 18.53
CA ILE A 169 -15.60 11.48 18.44
C ILE A 169 -16.10 12.62 17.55
N GLY A 170 -16.16 12.34 16.24
CA GLY A 170 -16.71 13.27 15.25
C GLY A 170 -18.23 13.14 15.16
N ALA A 171 -18.86 14.12 14.50
CA ALA A 171 -20.30 14.05 14.19
C ALA A 171 -20.62 12.95 13.16
N ASP A 172 -19.66 12.58 12.32
CA ASP A 172 -19.76 11.50 11.34
C ASP A 172 -19.18 10.20 11.92
N ASN A 173 -20.05 9.19 12.05
CA ASN A 173 -19.66 7.87 12.56
C ASN A 173 -18.68 7.13 11.63
N THR A 174 -18.77 7.35 10.31
CA THR A 174 -17.87 6.71 9.33
C THR A 174 -16.46 7.27 9.42
N ILE A 175 -16.33 8.59 9.59
CA ILE A 175 -15.02 9.23 9.84
C ILE A 175 -14.49 8.78 11.20
N THR A 176 -15.35 8.70 12.21
CA THR A 176 -14.95 8.21 13.55
C THR A 176 -14.40 6.78 13.50
N GLU A 177 -15.06 5.89 12.78
CA GLU A 177 -14.60 4.51 12.56
C GLU A 177 -13.27 4.45 11.78
N ALA A 178 -13.13 5.29 10.75
CA ALA A 178 -11.91 5.41 9.96
C ALA A 178 -10.72 5.87 10.82
N ILE A 179 -10.89 6.92 11.64
CA ILE A 179 -9.85 7.41 12.56
C ILE A 179 -9.50 6.33 13.59
N GLY A 180 -10.49 5.63 14.14
CA GLY A 180 -10.26 4.49 15.04
C GLY A 180 -9.42 3.39 14.39
N THR A 181 -9.63 3.13 13.10
CA THR A 181 -8.88 2.14 12.33
C THR A 181 -7.46 2.62 11.99
N ILE A 182 -7.27 3.89 11.63
CA ILE A 182 -5.95 4.50 11.45
C ILE A 182 -5.15 4.43 12.75
N LYS A 183 -5.77 4.70 13.90
CA LYS A 183 -5.13 4.54 15.21
C LYS A 183 -4.67 3.10 15.44
N GLN A 184 -5.41 2.09 14.97
CA GLN A 184 -4.96 0.69 15.03
C GLN A 184 -3.74 0.44 14.13
N TRP A 185 -3.72 0.98 12.91
CA TRP A 185 -2.54 0.90 12.03
C TRP A 185 -1.32 1.56 12.67
N LEU A 186 -1.50 2.75 13.25
CA LEU A 186 -0.43 3.51 13.89
C LEU A 186 0.06 2.84 15.18
N ASN A 187 -0.83 2.22 15.96
CA ASN A 187 -0.44 1.39 17.09
C ASN A 187 0.44 0.21 16.65
N TYR A 188 0.17 -0.37 15.48
CA TYR A 188 1.02 -1.42 14.91
C TYR A 188 2.41 -0.90 14.58
N VAL A 189 2.49 0.25 13.90
CA VAL A 189 3.76 0.95 13.61
C VAL A 189 4.53 1.24 14.91
N GLY A 190 3.87 1.81 15.92
CA GLY A 190 4.45 2.15 17.22
C GLY A 190 5.09 0.96 17.92
N LYS A 191 4.44 -0.21 17.92
CA LYS A 191 4.99 -1.46 18.49
C LYS A 191 6.25 -1.96 17.78
N ARG A 192 6.48 -1.54 16.54
CA ARG A 192 7.56 -2.04 15.67
C ARG A 192 8.70 -1.04 15.52
N PHE A 193 8.50 0.22 15.92
CA PHE A 193 9.47 1.29 15.69
C PHE A 193 10.81 1.07 16.40
N ASP A 194 10.79 0.66 17.67
CA ASP A 194 12.01 0.34 18.44
C ASP A 194 12.57 -1.06 18.16
N SER A 195 11.95 -1.82 17.24
CA SER A 195 12.44 -3.13 16.84
C SER A 195 13.46 -3.02 15.71
N LEU A 196 14.20 -4.10 15.43
CA LEU A 196 15.12 -4.16 14.28
C LEU A 196 14.43 -4.13 12.90
N ALA A 197 13.10 -3.99 12.86
CA ALA A 197 12.31 -3.95 11.62
C ALA A 197 11.19 -2.89 11.72
N PRO A 198 11.55 -1.59 11.73
CA PRO A 198 10.57 -0.51 11.69
C PRO A 198 9.77 -0.56 10.38
N VAL A 199 8.49 -0.25 10.46
CA VAL A 199 7.56 -0.33 9.32
C VAL A 199 6.96 1.04 9.01
N GLY A 200 6.74 1.31 7.74
CA GLY A 200 5.86 2.38 7.25
C GLY A 200 4.53 1.81 6.77
N LEU A 201 3.75 2.63 6.07
CA LEU A 201 2.49 2.22 5.46
C LEU A 201 2.59 2.30 3.94
N VAL A 202 2.11 1.29 3.23
CA VAL A 202 2.02 1.26 1.77
C VAL A 202 0.56 1.06 1.40
N GLY A 203 0.02 1.90 0.51
CA GLY A 203 -1.37 1.84 0.09
C GLY A 203 -1.54 1.48 -1.37
N PHE A 204 -2.63 0.78 -1.65
CA PHE A 204 -3.15 0.51 -2.99
C PHE A 204 -4.63 0.83 -3.02
N TYR A 205 -5.03 1.68 -3.94
CA TYR A 205 -6.43 2.05 -4.17
C TYR A 205 -6.88 1.46 -5.50
N HIS A 206 -7.92 0.63 -5.44
CA HIS A 206 -8.48 -0.13 -6.57
C HIS A 206 -9.79 0.46 -7.04
#